data_AF-A0A7J6SKL6-F1
#
_entry.id   AF-A0A7J6SKL6-F1
#
_cell.length_a   1.000
_cell.length_b   1.000
_cell.length_c   1.000
_cell.angle_alpha   90.00
_cell.angle_beta   90.00
_cell.angle_gamma   90.00
#
_symmetry.space_group_name_H-M   'P 1'
#
loop_
_entity.id
_entity.type
_entity.pdbx_description
1 polymer ?
#
loop_
_entity_poly.entity_id
_entity_poly.type
_entity_poly.pdbx_seq_one_letter_code
_entity_poly.pdbx_strand_id
1 'polypeptide(L)'
;MMTFLWFCIQFKRYHLVTSIGRSYKWEYLSLANSIGQITQALFIPIVVSSLAPLQCFSHPSRDARSVLQYPEQLCEGSDYWAMVGVGIACFVVFVVGFVCLVFWATLWVGGICETDPSYMKRFRFLFYRFRQDRYYWPTIIVTRNLALSLVPFIK
;
A
#
# COMPACT_ATOMS: atom_id res chain seq x y z
N MET A 1 -3.01 7.53 -17.07
CA MET A 1 -4.02 6.65 -17.72
C MET A 1 -3.77 5.15 -17.48
N MET A 2 -2.52 4.67 -17.47
CA MET A 2 -2.19 3.26 -17.16
C MET A 2 -2.49 2.81 -15.71
N THR A 3 -2.50 3.72 -14.73
CA THR A 3 -2.87 3.41 -13.34
C THR A 3 -4.35 3.07 -13.19
N PHE A 4 -5.25 3.73 -13.93
CA PHE A 4 -6.69 3.44 -13.94
C PHE A 4 -7.02 2.03 -14.46
N LEU A 5 -6.29 1.55 -15.47
CA LEU A 5 -6.44 0.18 -15.98
C LEU A 5 -5.97 -0.87 -14.97
N TRP A 6 -4.89 -0.59 -14.23
CA TRP A 6 -4.44 -1.44 -13.13
C TRP A 6 -5.44 -1.47 -11.97
N PHE A 7 -6.05 -0.32 -11.65
CA PHE A 7 -7.19 -0.21 -10.72
C PHE A 7 -8.38 -1.07 -11.17
N CYS A 8 -8.76 -1.04 -12.45
CA CYS A 8 -9.86 -1.88 -12.97
C CYS A 8 -9.53 -3.38 -12.97
N ILE A 9 -8.27 -3.77 -13.20
CA ILE A 9 -7.85 -5.18 -13.16
C ILE A 9 -7.88 -5.72 -11.73
N GLN A 10 -7.40 -4.95 -10.74
CA GLN A 10 -7.53 -5.34 -9.33
C GLN A 10 -8.99 -5.32 -8.89
N PHE A 11 -9.79 -4.36 -9.35
CA PHE A 11 -11.25 -4.30 -9.09
C PHE A 11 -11.97 -5.54 -9.62
N LYS A 12 -11.71 -5.92 -10.88
CA LYS A 12 -12.32 -7.11 -11.49
C LYS A 12 -11.82 -8.38 -10.84
N ARG A 13 -10.55 -8.45 -10.43
CA ARG A 13 -9.96 -9.63 -9.79
C ARG A 13 -10.41 -9.80 -8.34
N TYR A 14 -10.54 -8.73 -7.56
CA TYR A 14 -11.18 -8.76 -6.23
C TYR A 14 -12.66 -9.12 -6.33
N HIS A 15 -13.42 -8.55 -7.29
CA HIS A 15 -14.83 -8.87 -7.46
C HIS A 15 -15.06 -10.30 -8.02
N LEU A 16 -14.18 -10.78 -8.90
CA LEU A 16 -14.20 -12.15 -9.44
C LEU A 16 -13.86 -13.18 -8.36
N VAL A 17 -12.84 -12.92 -7.53
CA VAL A 17 -12.51 -13.73 -6.34
C VAL A 17 -13.68 -13.78 -5.36
N THR A 18 -14.41 -12.67 -5.17
CA THR A 18 -15.63 -12.70 -4.33
C THR A 18 -16.84 -13.39 -4.98
N SER A 19 -16.91 -13.49 -6.31
CA SER A 19 -18.04 -14.12 -7.01
C SER A 19 -17.92 -15.64 -7.17
N ILE A 20 -16.69 -16.16 -7.27
CA ILE A 20 -16.40 -17.60 -7.41
C ILE A 20 -16.50 -18.36 -6.07
N GLY A 21 -16.41 -17.66 -4.94
CA GLY A 21 -16.42 -18.23 -3.59
C GLY A 21 -17.79 -18.51 -2.96
N ARG A 22 -18.86 -18.71 -3.74
CA ARG A 22 -20.24 -18.83 -3.20
C ARG A 22 -20.52 -20.15 -2.45
N SER A 23 -19.62 -21.14 -2.49
CA SER A 23 -19.86 -22.50 -1.97
C SER A 23 -19.05 -22.89 -0.72
N TYR A 24 -17.89 -22.27 -0.46
CA TYR A 24 -17.08 -22.57 0.73
C TYR A 24 -17.32 -21.52 1.83
N LYS A 25 -18.19 -21.86 2.80
CA LYS A 25 -18.60 -21.00 3.92
C LYS A 25 -17.50 -20.73 4.99
N TRP A 26 -16.26 -21.19 4.80
CA TRP A 26 -15.18 -21.04 5.80
C TRP A 26 -14.14 -19.95 5.42
N GLU A 27 -13.98 -19.01 6.34
CA GLU A 27 -12.82 -18.13 6.62
C GLU A 27 -12.22 -17.14 5.61
N TYR A 28 -12.69 -17.02 4.36
CA TYR A 28 -12.07 -16.05 3.43
C TYR A 28 -12.12 -14.58 3.92
N LEU A 29 -13.19 -14.17 4.63
CA LEU A 29 -13.23 -12.84 5.28
C LEU A 29 -12.17 -12.72 6.36
N SER A 30 -11.99 -13.76 7.17
CA SER A 30 -11.02 -13.76 8.26
C SER A 30 -9.60 -13.64 7.69
N LEU A 31 -9.31 -14.42 6.63
CA LEU A 31 -8.05 -14.36 5.91
C LEU A 31 -7.79 -12.98 5.29
N ALA A 32 -8.78 -12.41 4.57
CA ALA A 32 -8.64 -11.09 3.97
C ALA A 32 -8.40 -9.99 5.02
N ASN A 33 -9.07 -10.08 6.17
CA ASN A 33 -8.85 -9.17 7.29
C ASN A 33 -7.47 -9.34 7.92
N SER A 34 -7.00 -10.57 8.10
CA SER A 34 -5.65 -10.84 8.62
C SER A 34 -4.57 -10.31 7.67
N ILE A 35 -4.73 -10.55 6.36
CA ILE A 35 -3.82 -9.99 5.33
C ILE A 35 -3.85 -8.46 5.36
N GLY A 36 -5.04 -7.85 5.47
CA GLY A 36 -5.18 -6.40 5.60
C GLY A 36 -4.47 -5.85 6.83
N GLN A 37 -4.59 -6.50 7.99
CA GLN A 37 -3.89 -6.11 9.22
C GLN A 37 -2.36 -6.22 9.08
N ILE A 38 -1.88 -7.33 8.53
CA ILE A 38 -0.44 -7.54 8.28
C ILE A 38 0.08 -6.46 7.32
N THR A 39 -0.67 -6.18 6.25
CA THR A 39 -0.31 -5.14 5.28
C THR A 39 -0.24 -3.77 5.93
N GLN A 40 -1.17 -3.45 6.83
CA GLN A 40 -1.15 -2.20 7.58
C GLN A 40 0.05 -2.09 8.52
N ALA A 41 0.46 -3.19 9.17
CA ALA A 41 1.66 -3.23 10.01
C ALA A 41 2.95 -3.08 9.19
N LEU A 42 3.00 -3.68 8.00
CA LEU A 42 4.16 -3.63 7.10
C LEU A 42 4.18 -2.39 6.19
N PHE A 43 3.21 -1.49 6.31
CA PHE A 43 3.10 -0.34 5.40
C PHE A 43 4.35 0.55 5.40
N ILE A 44 4.85 0.94 6.58
CA ILE A 44 6.04 1.78 6.72
C ILE A 44 7.30 1.10 6.14
N PRO A 45 7.67 -0.14 6.54
CA PRO A 45 8.86 -0.78 5.99
C PRO A 45 8.75 -1.03 4.48
N ILE A 46 7.56 -1.32 3.95
CA ILE A 46 7.35 -1.44 2.50
C ILE A 46 7.66 -0.12 1.79
N VAL A 47 7.19 1.02 2.30
CA VAL A 47 7.50 2.34 1.73
C VAL A 47 9.00 2.60 1.74
N VAL A 48 9.66 2.40 2.89
CA VAL A 48 11.10 2.64 3.06
C VAL A 48 11.91 1.76 2.11
N SER A 49 11.56 0.47 2.00
CA SER A 49 12.27 -0.47 1.13
C SER A 49 12.08 -0.15 -0.35
N SER A 50 10.89 0.36 -0.73
CA SER A 50 10.59 0.74 -2.12
C SER A 50 11.31 2.02 -2.55
N LEU A 51 11.57 2.93 -1.60
CA LEU A 51 12.23 4.21 -1.85
C LEU A 51 13.74 4.17 -1.53
N ALA A 52 14.24 3.11 -0.91
CA ALA A 52 15.67 2.89 -0.63
C ALA A 52 16.63 3.21 -1.80
N PRO A 53 16.36 2.83 -3.07
CA PRO A 53 17.27 3.14 -4.18
C PRO A 53 17.34 4.63 -4.53
N LEU A 54 16.41 5.47 -4.05
CA LEU A 54 16.44 6.92 -4.29
C LEU A 54 17.41 7.66 -3.36
N GLN A 55 17.91 7.01 -2.30
CA GLN A 55 18.86 7.61 -1.37
C GLN A 55 20.28 7.39 -1.85
N CYS A 56 20.80 8.33 -2.62
CA CYS A 56 22.19 8.34 -3.06
C CYS A 56 23.01 9.30 -2.20
N PHE A 57 24.21 8.89 -1.80
CA PHE A 57 25.17 9.78 -1.15
C PHE A 57 26.46 9.86 -1.98
N SER A 58 27.09 11.03 -1.96
CA SER A 58 28.36 11.28 -2.64
C SER A 58 29.54 10.92 -1.73
N HIS A 59 30.48 10.14 -2.24
CA HIS A 59 31.73 9.89 -1.54
C HIS A 59 32.72 11.05 -1.77
N PRO A 60 33.47 11.51 -0.75
CA PRO A 60 34.46 12.59 -0.92
C PRO A 60 35.72 12.17 -1.69
N SER A 61 35.93 10.86 -1.90
CA SER A 61 37.18 10.30 -2.44
C SER A 61 37.12 9.99 -3.95
N ARG A 62 35.93 10.00 -4.55
CA ARG A 62 35.68 9.69 -5.97
C ARG A 62 34.36 10.38 -6.36
N ASP A 63 34.24 10.90 -7.59
CA ASP A 63 33.00 11.46 -8.17
C ASP A 63 31.93 10.38 -8.42
N ALA A 64 31.72 9.51 -7.44
CA ALA A 64 30.81 8.37 -7.48
C ALA A 64 29.74 8.57 -6.40
N ARG A 65 28.49 8.38 -6.79
CA ARG A 65 27.34 8.34 -5.87
C ARG A 65 26.96 6.88 -5.67
N SER A 66 26.78 6.47 -4.42
CA SER A 66 26.34 5.11 -4.09
C SER A 66 25.03 5.13 -3.33
N VAL A 67 24.27 4.05 -3.42
CA VAL A 67 23.01 3.89 -2.69
C VAL A 67 23.32 3.72 -1.19
N LEU A 68 22.62 4.45 -0.33
CA LEU A 68 22.87 4.47 1.12
C LEU A 68 22.77 3.08 1.77
N GLN A 69 21.82 2.27 1.30
CA GLN A 69 21.57 0.93 1.82
C GLN A 69 22.43 -0.16 1.17
N TYR A 70 22.94 0.09 -0.05
CA TYR A 70 23.73 -0.85 -0.85
C TYR A 70 24.95 -0.12 -1.45
N PRO A 71 26.02 0.08 -0.65
CA PRO A 71 27.18 0.86 -1.08
C PRO A 71 27.94 0.25 -2.27
N GLU A 72 27.70 -1.03 -2.57
CA GLU A 72 28.21 -1.74 -3.74
C GLU A 72 27.56 -1.29 -5.06
N GLN A 73 26.33 -0.76 -5.01
CA GLN A 73 25.65 -0.23 -6.19
C GLN A 73 25.90 1.27 -6.33
N LEU A 74 26.54 1.64 -7.43
CA LEU A 74 26.66 3.02 -7.89
C LEU A 74 25.31 3.50 -8.41
N CYS A 75 24.96 4.76 -8.13
CA CYS A 75 23.76 5.44 -8.63
C CYS A 75 23.89 5.85 -10.11
N GLU A 76 24.56 5.02 -10.90
CA GLU A 76 24.85 5.21 -12.31
C GLU A 76 24.82 3.83 -12.99
N GLY A 77 24.37 3.79 -14.25
CA GLY A 77 24.31 2.55 -15.05
C GLY A 77 22.92 1.91 -15.11
N SER A 78 22.80 0.87 -15.94
CA SER A 78 21.53 0.19 -16.25
C SER A 78 20.92 -0.55 -15.06
N ASP A 79 21.77 -1.15 -14.22
CA ASP A 79 21.33 -2.00 -13.12
C ASP A 79 20.66 -1.18 -12.00
N TYR A 80 21.18 0.03 -11.76
CA TYR A 80 20.57 1.03 -10.90
C TYR A 80 19.16 1.39 -11.38
N TRP A 81 18.99 1.70 -12.67
CA TRP A 81 17.68 2.04 -13.22
C TRP A 81 16.68 0.88 -13.16
N ALA A 82 17.15 -0.36 -13.28
CA ALA A 82 16.31 -1.54 -13.08
C ALA A 82 15.84 -1.66 -11.62
N MET A 83 16.73 -1.45 -10.65
CA MET A 83 16.38 -1.44 -9.22
C MET A 83 15.39 -0.31 -8.88
N VAL A 84 15.61 0.90 -9.40
CA VAL A 84 14.68 2.03 -9.25
C VAL A 84 13.32 1.70 -9.88
N GLY A 85 13.30 1.11 -11.07
CA GLY A 85 12.07 0.70 -11.74
C GLY A 85 11.23 -0.27 -10.92
N VAL A 86 11.87 -1.30 -10.33
CA VAL A 86 11.20 -2.26 -9.44
C VAL A 86 10.74 -1.58 -8.15
N GLY A 87 11.56 -0.71 -7.55
CA GLY A 87 11.20 0.06 -6.36
C GLY A 87 9.96 0.94 -6.56
N ILE A 88 9.92 1.69 -7.67
CA ILE A 88 8.77 2.51 -8.05
C ILE A 88 7.53 1.63 -8.31
N ALA A 89 7.69 0.50 -9.01
CA ALA A 89 6.58 -0.42 -9.25
C ALA A 89 5.99 -0.95 -7.94
N CYS A 90 6.84 -1.39 -7.00
CA CYS A 90 6.43 -1.81 -5.66
C CYS A 90 5.73 -0.69 -4.89
N PHE A 91 6.27 0.53 -4.94
CA PHE A 91 5.65 1.69 -4.30
C PHE A 91 4.23 1.95 -4.85
N VAL A 92 4.06 1.96 -6.17
CA VAL A 92 2.75 2.21 -6.78
C VAL A 92 1.76 1.09 -6.48
N VAL A 93 2.18 -0.17 -6.59
CA VAL A 93 1.32 -1.34 -6.41
C VAL A 93 0.86 -1.49 -4.96
N PHE A 94 1.80 -1.43 -4.01
CA PHE A 94 1.53 -1.71 -2.60
C PHE A 94 1.13 -0.47 -1.83
N VAL A 95 1.83 0.66 -2.00
CA VAL A 95 1.59 1.87 -1.20
C VAL A 95 0.39 2.62 -1.76
N VAL A 96 0.45 3.04 -3.02
CA VAL A 96 -0.65 3.81 -3.64
C VAL A 96 -1.91 2.96 -3.75
N GLY A 97 -1.77 1.68 -4.14
CA GLY A 97 -2.88 0.73 -4.18
C GLY A 97 -3.59 0.59 -2.82
N PHE A 98 -2.83 0.41 -1.73
CA PHE A 98 -3.42 0.27 -0.39
C PHE A 98 -4.09 1.56 0.10
N VAL A 99 -3.45 2.72 -0.09
CA VAL A 99 -4.02 4.03 0.28
C VAL A 99 -5.36 4.26 -0.44
N CYS A 100 -5.41 3.98 -1.74
CA CYS A 100 -6.63 4.13 -2.52
C CYS A 100 -7.73 3.14 -2.09
N LEU A 101 -7.39 1.89 -1.75
CA LEU A 101 -8.35 0.93 -1.19
C LEU A 101 -8.94 1.43 0.12
N VAL A 102 -8.11 1.98 1.02
CA VAL A 102 -8.57 2.57 2.29
C VAL A 102 -9.48 3.77 2.04
N PHE A 103 -9.09 4.67 1.14
CA PHE A 103 -9.89 5.85 0.80
C PHE A 103 -11.25 5.46 0.22
N TRP A 104 -11.26 4.49 -0.71
CA TRP A 104 -12.48 3.95 -1.28
C TRP A 104 -13.37 3.29 -0.22
N ALA A 105 -12.82 2.37 0.60
CA ALA A 105 -13.58 1.72 1.65
C ALA A 105 -14.20 2.72 2.64
N THR A 106 -13.53 3.84 2.86
CA THR A 106 -13.98 4.92 3.75
C THR A 106 -15.09 5.78 3.13
N LEU A 107 -15.05 6.04 1.82
CA LEU A 107 -16.09 6.84 1.14
C LEU A 107 -17.41 6.06 1.00
N TRP A 108 -17.34 4.75 0.78
CA TRP A 108 -18.52 3.91 0.51
C TRP A 108 -19.20 3.36 1.76
N VAL A 109 -18.57 3.51 2.94
CA VAL A 109 -19.10 2.97 4.20
C VAL A 109 -20.46 3.57 4.57
N GLY A 110 -20.66 4.88 4.35
CA GLY A 110 -21.89 5.58 4.77
C GLY A 110 -23.14 5.05 4.07
N GLY A 111 -23.07 4.82 2.74
CA GLY A 111 -24.22 4.34 1.97
C GLY A 111 -24.44 2.82 2.04
N ILE A 112 -23.38 2.03 2.14
CA ILE A 112 -23.48 0.56 2.08
C ILE A 112 -23.79 -0.06 3.45
N CYS A 113 -23.38 0.57 4.56
CA CYS A 113 -23.64 0.02 5.89
C CYS A 113 -25.12 0.05 6.30
N GLU A 114 -25.92 0.97 5.76
CA GLU A 114 -27.38 0.98 5.98
C GLU A 114 -28.07 -0.19 5.25
N THR A 115 -27.60 -0.55 4.06
CA THR A 115 -28.18 -1.62 3.25
C THR A 115 -27.67 -3.01 3.63
N ASP A 116 -26.40 -3.13 4.04
CA ASP A 116 -25.74 -4.41 4.29
C ASP A 116 -24.75 -4.35 5.49
N PRO A 117 -25.11 -4.88 6.68
CA PRO A 117 -24.20 -4.93 7.83
C PRO A 117 -22.99 -5.87 7.60
N SER A 118 -23.05 -6.70 6.56
CA SER A 118 -21.96 -7.59 6.16
C SER A 118 -20.73 -6.85 5.63
N TYR A 119 -20.87 -5.59 5.18
CA TYR A 119 -19.75 -4.78 4.71
C TYR A 119 -18.71 -4.53 5.81
N MET A 120 -19.17 -4.28 7.04
CA MET A 120 -18.31 -4.05 8.20
C MET A 120 -17.48 -5.28 8.58
N LYS A 121 -18.01 -6.49 8.32
CA LYS A 121 -17.27 -7.74 8.55
C LYS A 121 -16.14 -7.90 7.54
N ARG A 122 -16.32 -7.44 6.29
CA ARG A 122 -15.32 -7.56 5.21
C ARG A 122 -14.12 -6.64 5.41
N PHE A 123 -14.35 -5.42 5.89
CA PHE A 123 -13.30 -4.42 6.18
C PHE A 123 -13.01 -4.29 7.68
N ARG A 124 -13.17 -5.37 8.44
CA ARG A 124 -12.90 -5.39 9.87
C ARG A 124 -11.47 -4.95 10.17
N PHE A 125 -10.48 -5.29 9.35
CA PHE A 125 -9.09 -4.87 9.57
C PHE A 125 -8.96 -3.34 9.67
N LEU A 126 -9.73 -2.60 8.88
CA LEU A 126 -9.68 -1.16 8.82
C LEU A 126 -10.48 -0.50 9.94
N PHE A 127 -11.70 -0.99 10.19
CA PHE A 127 -12.65 -0.34 11.08
C PHE A 127 -12.67 -0.90 12.51
N TYR A 128 -12.07 -2.07 12.77
CA TYR A 128 -12.11 -2.69 14.10
C TYR A 128 -11.52 -1.81 15.20
N ARG A 129 -10.49 -1.02 14.87
CA ARG A 129 -9.84 -0.12 15.84
C ARG A 129 -10.59 1.19 16.05
N PHE A 130 -11.49 1.60 15.14
CA PHE A 130 -12.12 2.91 15.17
C PHE A 130 -13.62 2.80 15.41
N ARG A 131 -14.18 3.78 16.13
CA ARG A 131 -15.64 3.87 16.30
C ARG A 131 -16.28 4.13 14.93
N GLN A 132 -17.30 3.33 14.60
CA GLN A 132 -17.95 3.32 13.28
C GLN A 132 -18.63 4.67 12.94
N ASP A 133 -19.02 5.44 13.95
CA ASP A 133 -19.57 6.80 13.80
C ASP A 133 -18.58 7.81 13.18
N ARG A 134 -17.27 7.49 13.15
CA ARG A 134 -16.22 8.38 12.62
C ARG A 134 -15.31 7.60 11.67
N TYR A 135 -15.83 7.26 10.50
CA TYR A 135 -15.15 6.42 9.51
C TYR A 135 -13.90 7.03 8.87
N TYR A 136 -13.68 8.35 8.95
CA TYR A 136 -12.57 9.05 8.31
C TYR A 136 -11.20 8.85 9.00
N TRP A 137 -11.16 8.37 10.24
CA TRP A 137 -9.93 8.17 11.02
C TRP A 137 -8.86 7.27 10.36
N PRO A 138 -9.20 6.06 9.86
CA PRO A 138 -8.21 5.19 9.21
C PRO A 138 -7.52 5.87 8.02
N THR A 139 -8.23 6.69 7.25
CA THR A 139 -7.65 7.47 6.15
C THR A 139 -6.59 8.45 6.66
N ILE A 140 -6.90 9.24 7.69
CA ILE A 140 -5.96 10.22 8.27
C ILE A 140 -4.69 9.52 8.76
N ILE A 141 -4.82 8.36 9.41
CA ILE A 141 -3.68 7.64 9.97
C ILE A 141 -2.78 7.06 8.87
N VAL A 142 -3.37 6.49 7.82
CA VAL A 142 -2.60 5.99 6.67
C VAL A 142 -1.87 7.14 5.96
N THR A 143 -2.54 8.28 5.75
CA THR A 143 -1.90 9.48 5.18
C THR A 143 -0.76 9.99 6.06
N ARG A 144 -0.93 10.01 7.39
CA ARG A 144 0.14 10.38 8.32
C ARG A 144 1.33 9.41 8.23
N ASN A 145 1.07 8.10 8.19
CA ASN A 145 2.14 7.11 8.09
C ASN A 145 2.93 7.25 6.79
N LEU A 146 2.26 7.59 5.68
CA LEU A 146 2.91 7.89 4.41
C LEU A 146 3.77 9.17 4.49
N ALA A 147 3.26 10.22 5.14
CA ALA A 147 4.03 11.45 5.32
C ALA A 147 5.30 11.20 6.16
N LEU A 148 5.18 10.42 7.25
CA LEU A 148 6.32 10.06 8.12
C LEU A 148 7.37 9.23 7.39
N SER A 149 6.97 8.30 6.52
CA SER A 149 7.93 7.50 5.76
C SER A 149 8.61 8.27 4.64
N LEU A 150 8.07 9.40 4.20
CA LEU A 150 8.69 10.28 3.19
C LEU A 150 9.75 11.23 3.76
N VAL A 151 9.72 11.51 5.06
CA VAL A 151 10.68 12.41 5.75
C VAL A 151 12.16 12.14 5.40
N PRO A 152 12.68 10.89 5.46
CA PRO A 152 14.10 10.63 5.21
C PRO A 152 14.53 10.79 3.73
N PHE A 153 13.57 10.97 2.81
CA PHE A 153 13.84 11.12 1.37
C PHE A 153 13.85 12.59 0.92
N ILE A 154 13.39 13.51 1.76
CA ILE A 154 13.45 14.96 1.52
C ILE A 154 14.75 15.46 2.17
N LYS A 155 15.88 15.26 1.49
CA LYS A 155 17.19 15.81 1.87
C LYS A 155 17.93 16.28 0.63
#